data_AF-A0A8T3AME7-F1
#
_entry.id   AF-A0A8T3AME7-F1
#
_cell.length_a   1.000
_cell.length_b   1.000
_cell.length_c   1.000
_cell.angle_alpha   90.00
_cell.angle_beta   90.00
_cell.angle_gamma   90.00
#
_symmetry.space_group_name_H-M   'P 1'
#
loop_
_entity.id
_entity.type
_entity.pdbx_description
1 polymer ?
#
loop_
_entity_poly.entity_id
_entity_poly.type
_entity_poly.pdbx_seq_one_letter_code
_entity_poly.pdbx_strand_id
1 'polypeptide(L)'
;MGNSSDKPKKRIHLWKKVLIHFSLCFVMGFFIGFAPTSTTISLFSAQPSAADIRNLGVSDVKTQVLNRSLLVELHPEASNSVGSDCNETEQELSSKEQLIVITTTHPTDQFKVASLWRLANTLRLVPPPLLWIVIESNSDSPATAKMLRQTGIMYRHITYKENFTDADAEAYHQRNVALNHVEHHRLNGIVHFASAFNIYPLQFFEDIREIEVFGAWPVAMVSVSRKRIVVEGPICSSSKVVGWESKELCNNGTAASRNPISTSESGNGTTESRLPARINISAFAFNSSILWDPERWGRPSSIPDSSQDSIRFVHQAVLEDESKIRAIPSDCSKIMMWHLHIQRRTSH
;
A
#
# COMPACT_ATOMS: atom_id res chain seq x y z
N MET A 1 78.99 15.20 -17.80
CA MET A 1 78.25 15.74 -18.96
C MET A 1 77.42 14.64 -19.60
N GLY A 2 76.15 14.90 -19.90
CA GLY A 2 75.33 13.99 -20.70
C GLY A 2 73.83 14.02 -20.37
N ASN A 3 73.20 15.19 -20.51
CA ASN A 3 71.73 15.29 -20.59
C ASN A 3 71.24 14.69 -21.92
N SER A 4 70.15 13.93 -21.89
CA SER A 4 69.31 13.70 -23.08
C SER A 4 67.86 13.50 -22.65
N SER A 5 67.15 14.61 -22.48
CA SER A 5 65.70 14.64 -22.31
C SER A 5 65.09 14.89 -23.69
N ASP A 6 64.61 13.82 -24.33
CA ASP A 6 63.92 13.90 -25.61
C ASP A 6 62.70 12.99 -25.59
N LYS A 7 61.53 13.56 -25.24
CA LYS A 7 60.17 13.17 -25.69
C LYS A 7 59.06 13.92 -24.90
N PRO A 8 58.53 15.04 -25.43
CA PRO A 8 57.22 15.55 -24.98
C PRO A 8 56.14 15.55 -26.09
N LYS A 9 56.48 15.20 -27.35
CA LYS A 9 55.55 15.41 -28.49
C LYS A 9 54.51 14.29 -28.71
N LYS A 10 54.80 13.03 -28.36
CA LYS A 10 53.87 11.90 -28.60
C LYS A 10 52.69 11.84 -27.61
N ARG A 11 52.88 12.30 -26.37
CA ARG A 11 51.85 12.22 -25.32
C ARG A 11 50.73 13.23 -25.55
N ILE A 12 51.05 14.44 -26.00
CA ILE A 12 50.08 15.51 -26.28
C ILE A 12 49.13 15.12 -27.43
N HIS A 13 49.61 14.39 -28.42
CA HIS A 13 48.80 13.98 -29.57
C HIS A 13 47.75 12.90 -29.21
N LEU A 14 48.06 12.02 -28.26
CA LEU A 14 47.13 11.00 -27.76
C LEU A 14 45.99 11.60 -26.94
N TRP A 15 46.28 12.58 -26.08
CA TRP A 15 45.26 13.27 -25.28
C TRP A 15 44.31 14.12 -26.14
N LYS A 16 44.82 14.73 -27.21
CA LYS A 16 43.98 15.44 -28.19
C LYS A 16 42.99 14.51 -28.89
N LYS A 17 43.40 13.28 -29.26
CA LYS A 17 42.48 12.31 -29.88
C LYS A 17 41.38 11.84 -28.93
N VAL A 18 41.71 11.64 -27.66
CA VAL A 18 40.73 11.24 -26.64
C VAL A 18 39.74 12.38 -26.35
N LEU A 19 40.20 13.61 -26.21
CA LEU A 19 39.34 14.79 -26.00
C LEU A 19 38.37 15.03 -27.16
N ILE A 20 38.83 14.86 -28.41
CA ILE A 20 37.96 14.97 -29.60
C ILE A 20 36.89 13.88 -29.58
N HIS A 21 37.26 12.65 -29.23
CA HIS A 21 36.31 11.54 -29.20
C HIS A 21 35.26 11.68 -28.10
N PHE A 22 35.65 12.16 -26.91
CA PHE A 22 34.70 12.48 -25.83
C PHE A 22 33.79 13.66 -26.19
N SER A 23 34.33 14.70 -26.83
CA SER A 23 33.55 15.84 -27.33
C SER A 23 32.52 15.40 -28.38
N LEU A 24 32.89 14.53 -29.32
CA LEU A 24 31.96 14.03 -30.35
C LEU A 24 30.82 13.20 -29.75
N CYS A 25 31.11 12.33 -28.78
CA CYS A 25 30.08 11.56 -28.08
C CYS A 25 29.15 12.47 -27.26
N PHE A 26 29.69 13.52 -26.62
CA PHE A 26 28.89 14.48 -25.85
C PHE A 26 27.95 15.28 -26.74
N VAL A 27 28.43 15.78 -27.88
CA VAL A 27 27.60 16.53 -28.84
C VAL A 27 26.50 15.64 -29.42
N MET A 28 26.79 14.39 -29.78
CA MET A 28 25.76 13.46 -30.24
C MET A 28 24.72 13.13 -29.17
N GLY A 29 25.15 12.89 -27.93
CA GLY A 29 24.23 12.65 -26.80
C GLY A 29 23.35 13.86 -26.47
N PHE A 30 23.91 15.07 -26.57
CA PHE A 30 23.18 16.32 -26.32
C PHE A 30 22.04 16.52 -27.34
N PHE A 31 22.28 16.29 -28.62
CA PHE A 31 21.25 16.46 -29.65
C PHE A 31 20.20 15.34 -29.68
N ILE A 32 20.54 14.13 -29.26
CA ILE A 32 19.55 13.05 -29.09
C ILE A 32 18.57 13.39 -27.94
N GLY A 33 19.00 14.12 -26.92
CA GLY A 33 18.15 14.54 -25.79
C GLY A 33 17.11 15.62 -26.12
N PHE A 34 17.24 16.31 -27.26
CA PHE A 34 16.32 17.36 -27.71
C PHE A 34 15.54 17.02 -28.99
N ALA A 35 15.68 15.80 -29.51
CA ALA A 35 14.88 15.35 -30.65
C ALA A 35 13.43 15.07 -30.22
N PRO A 36 12.40 15.67 -30.86
CA PRO A 36 11.01 15.40 -30.52
C PRO A 36 10.66 13.95 -30.88
N THR A 37 10.36 13.12 -29.88
CA THR A 37 9.97 11.73 -30.08
C THR A 37 8.52 11.67 -30.57
N SER A 38 8.34 11.80 -31.88
CA SER A 38 7.10 11.47 -32.56
C SER A 38 7.38 10.56 -33.75
N THR A 39 7.95 9.38 -33.50
CA THR A 39 7.74 8.23 -34.39
C THR A 39 8.03 6.93 -33.63
N THR A 40 6.98 6.14 -33.44
CA THR A 40 7.02 4.76 -32.96
C THR A 40 7.69 3.87 -34.01
N ILE A 41 8.85 3.30 -33.70
CA ILE A 41 9.43 2.20 -34.47
C ILE A 41 9.21 0.92 -33.67
N SER A 42 8.21 0.16 -34.10
CA SER A 42 7.88 -1.17 -33.61
C SER A 42 8.94 -2.17 -34.11
N LEU A 43 9.87 -2.56 -33.23
CA LEU A 43 10.98 -3.46 -33.54
C LEU A 43 10.98 -4.71 -32.65
N PHE A 44 9.82 -5.31 -32.36
CA PHE A 44 9.75 -6.68 -31.85
C PHE A 44 8.44 -7.34 -32.29
N SER A 45 8.40 -7.82 -33.54
CA SER A 45 7.49 -8.89 -33.95
C SER A 45 8.32 -10.15 -34.16
N ALA A 46 8.40 -10.96 -33.13
CA ALA A 46 8.84 -12.35 -33.21
C ALA A 46 7.85 -13.18 -32.39
N GLN A 47 6.85 -13.74 -33.07
CA GLN A 47 6.01 -14.80 -32.51
C GLN A 47 6.87 -16.05 -32.29
N PRO A 48 6.85 -16.68 -31.09
CA PRO A 48 7.25 -18.07 -30.97
C PRO A 48 6.11 -18.95 -31.47
N SER A 49 6.42 -19.78 -32.47
CA SER A 49 5.57 -20.88 -32.92
C SER A 49 5.31 -21.87 -31.79
N ALA A 50 4.04 -22.25 -31.62
CA ALA A 50 3.59 -23.27 -30.70
C ALA A 50 4.05 -24.66 -31.16
N ALA A 51 5.19 -25.12 -30.65
CA ALA A 51 5.60 -26.53 -30.65
C ALA A 51 6.74 -26.75 -29.64
N ASP A 52 6.39 -26.86 -28.35
CA ASP A 52 7.04 -27.77 -27.39
C ASP A 52 6.58 -27.49 -25.96
N ILE A 53 5.36 -27.96 -25.63
CA ILE A 53 5.02 -28.30 -24.24
C ILE A 53 4.21 -29.60 -24.31
N ARG A 54 4.91 -30.73 -24.44
CA ARG A 54 4.38 -32.04 -24.09
C ARG A 54 5.37 -32.69 -23.15
N ASN A 55 5.09 -32.59 -21.86
CA ASN A 55 5.33 -33.62 -20.83
C ASN A 55 5.19 -33.01 -19.43
N LEU A 56 3.96 -32.74 -19.01
CA LEU A 56 3.58 -32.69 -17.60
C LEU A 56 2.16 -33.27 -17.54
N GLY A 57 2.07 -34.55 -17.16
CA GLY A 57 0.81 -35.27 -17.01
C GLY A 57 -0.07 -34.59 -15.97
N VAL A 58 -1.11 -33.91 -16.43
CA VAL A 58 -2.20 -33.41 -15.59
C VAL A 58 -3.50 -33.76 -16.32
N SER A 59 -4.34 -34.52 -15.63
CA SER A 59 -5.58 -35.08 -16.15
C SER A 59 -6.57 -34.00 -16.60
N ASP A 60 -7.27 -34.37 -17.66
CA ASP A 60 -8.33 -33.69 -18.40
C ASP A 60 -9.42 -33.10 -17.48
N VAL A 61 -9.54 -31.76 -17.45
CA VAL A 61 -10.71 -31.05 -16.91
C VAL A 61 -11.35 -30.29 -18.07
N LYS A 62 -12.50 -30.83 -18.50
CA LYS A 62 -13.36 -30.31 -19.57
C LYS A 62 -13.80 -28.88 -19.24
N THR A 63 -13.16 -27.88 -19.85
CA THR A 63 -13.54 -26.47 -19.74
C THR A 63 -14.51 -26.14 -20.87
N GLN A 64 -15.77 -25.87 -20.52
CA GLN A 64 -16.73 -25.24 -21.42
C GLN A 64 -16.29 -23.80 -21.68
N VAL A 65 -16.04 -23.50 -22.95
CA VAL A 65 -15.78 -22.17 -23.49
C VAL A 65 -17.06 -21.34 -23.34
N LEU A 66 -17.08 -20.41 -22.38
CA LEU A 66 -18.08 -19.34 -22.35
C LEU A 66 -17.47 -18.10 -23.01
N ASN A 67 -17.89 -17.83 -24.24
CA ASN A 67 -17.53 -16.65 -25.01
C ASN A 67 -17.95 -15.37 -24.26
N ARG A 68 -16.99 -14.66 -23.68
CA ARG A 68 -17.15 -13.24 -23.32
C ARG A 68 -16.99 -12.39 -24.58
N SER A 69 -18.06 -12.25 -25.35
CA SER A 69 -18.13 -11.18 -26.36
C SER A 69 -18.44 -9.86 -25.66
N LEU A 70 -17.52 -8.90 -25.83
CA LEU A 70 -17.69 -7.47 -25.62
C LEU A 70 -19.11 -7.02 -25.98
N LEU A 71 -19.84 -6.45 -25.02
CA LEU A 71 -21.09 -5.75 -25.27
C LEU A 71 -20.74 -4.26 -25.43
N VAL A 72 -20.54 -3.86 -26.68
CA VAL A 72 -20.60 -2.45 -27.11
C VAL A 72 -22.05 -2.21 -27.47
N GLU A 73 -22.72 -1.37 -26.70
CA GLU A 73 -24.12 -1.00 -26.90
C GLU A 73 -24.17 0.15 -27.90
N LEU A 74 -24.60 -0.14 -29.13
CA LEU A 74 -24.88 0.87 -30.17
C LEU A 74 -26.34 1.30 -30.03
N HIS A 75 -26.57 2.58 -29.71
CA HIS A 75 -27.90 3.20 -29.83
C HIS A 75 -28.13 3.69 -31.27
N PRO A 76 -29.38 3.64 -31.79
CA PRO A 76 -29.67 3.90 -33.20
C PRO A 76 -29.80 5.39 -33.52
N GLU A 77 -29.39 5.73 -34.74
CA GLU A 77 -29.43 7.06 -35.34
C GLU A 77 -30.85 7.62 -35.54
N ALA A 78 -30.99 8.93 -35.35
CA ALA A 78 -31.86 9.78 -36.17
C ALA A 78 -31.27 11.22 -36.25
N SER A 79 -30.73 11.53 -37.43
CA SER A 79 -30.63 12.83 -38.11
C SER A 79 -30.69 14.15 -37.29
N ASN A 80 -29.59 14.89 -37.26
CA ASN A 80 -29.40 16.11 -38.08
C ASN A 80 -28.05 16.79 -37.80
N SER A 81 -27.41 17.20 -38.89
CA SER A 81 -26.14 17.91 -38.97
C SER A 81 -26.16 19.31 -38.34
N VAL A 82 -25.05 19.70 -37.70
CA VAL A 82 -24.23 20.92 -37.95
C VAL A 82 -23.43 21.26 -36.68
N GLY A 83 -22.13 21.51 -36.85
CA GLY A 83 -21.33 22.29 -35.88
C GLY A 83 -20.32 21.49 -35.08
N SER A 84 -19.13 21.32 -35.64
CA SER A 84 -17.92 20.90 -34.95
C SER A 84 -17.48 21.98 -33.96
N ASP A 85 -17.68 21.76 -32.67
CA ASP A 85 -16.90 22.38 -31.60
C ASP A 85 -16.13 21.27 -30.88
N CYS A 86 -14.85 21.16 -31.19
CA CYS A 86 -13.91 20.34 -30.45
C CYS A 86 -13.57 21.05 -29.14
N ASN A 87 -14.49 21.01 -28.17
CA ASN A 87 -14.07 21.12 -26.78
C ASN A 87 -13.56 19.74 -26.37
N GLU A 88 -12.23 19.57 -26.50
CA GLU A 88 -11.51 18.62 -25.69
C GLU A 88 -11.97 18.86 -24.25
N THR A 89 -12.76 17.95 -23.70
CA THR A 89 -12.85 17.81 -22.25
C THR A 89 -11.43 17.46 -21.81
N GLU A 90 -10.66 18.47 -21.46
CA GLU A 90 -9.66 18.36 -20.40
C GLU A 90 -10.39 17.64 -19.27
N GLN A 91 -10.20 16.32 -19.18
CA GLN A 91 -10.47 15.63 -17.94
C GLN A 91 -9.58 16.33 -16.94
N GLU A 92 -10.17 17.21 -16.13
CA GLU A 92 -9.60 17.62 -14.86
C GLU A 92 -9.13 16.32 -14.21
N LEU A 93 -7.82 16.07 -14.28
CA LEU A 93 -7.19 14.98 -13.58
C LEU A 93 -7.28 15.39 -12.12
N SER A 94 -8.45 15.15 -11.51
CA SER A 94 -8.66 15.39 -10.10
C SER A 94 -7.50 14.71 -9.41
N SER A 95 -6.67 15.51 -8.73
CA SER A 95 -5.45 15.02 -8.14
C SER A 95 -5.87 14.07 -7.02
N LYS A 96 -5.93 12.77 -7.32
CA LYS A 96 -6.33 11.76 -6.35
C LYS A 96 -5.44 11.89 -5.13
N GLU A 97 -6.03 11.76 -3.94
CA GLU A 97 -5.24 11.80 -2.71
C GLU A 97 -4.16 10.73 -2.72
N GLN A 98 -2.98 11.10 -2.19
CA GLN A 98 -1.85 10.19 -2.08
C GLN A 98 -2.14 9.12 -1.04
N LEU A 99 -1.93 7.85 -1.41
CA LEU A 99 -1.96 6.74 -0.45
C LEU A 99 -0.58 6.54 0.16
N ILE A 100 -0.52 6.42 1.47
CA ILE A 100 0.67 6.08 2.25
C ILE A 100 0.43 4.72 2.89
N VAL A 101 0.94 3.66 2.26
CA VAL A 101 0.77 2.29 2.74
C VAL A 101 1.95 1.94 3.64
N ILE A 102 1.69 1.61 4.90
CA ILE A 102 2.71 1.26 5.89
C ILE A 102 2.70 -0.25 6.11
N THR A 103 3.85 -0.91 5.92
CA THR A 103 4.02 -2.36 6.13
C THR A 103 5.15 -2.64 7.11
N THR A 104 4.80 -3.28 8.23
CA THR A 104 5.75 -3.83 9.19
C THR A 104 6.19 -5.23 8.77
N THR A 105 7.42 -5.61 9.07
CA THR A 105 7.96 -6.94 8.78
C THR A 105 8.51 -7.59 10.05
N HIS A 106 8.71 -8.91 10.02
CA HIS A 106 9.26 -9.66 11.15
C HIS A 106 10.40 -10.55 10.66
N PRO A 107 11.60 -10.53 11.26
CA PRO A 107 12.77 -11.25 10.73
C PRO A 107 12.58 -12.77 10.61
N THR A 108 11.90 -13.38 11.57
CA THR A 108 11.71 -14.85 11.59
C THR A 108 10.54 -15.34 10.71
N ASP A 109 9.91 -14.45 9.96
CA ASP A 109 8.81 -14.83 9.06
C ASP A 109 9.34 -15.52 7.79
N GLN A 110 9.14 -16.84 7.73
CA GLN A 110 9.53 -17.68 6.59
C GLN A 110 8.86 -17.26 5.27
N PHE A 111 7.70 -16.60 5.33
CA PHE A 111 6.96 -16.15 4.15
C PHE A 111 7.19 -14.68 3.83
N LYS A 112 8.07 -13.97 4.55
CA LYS A 112 8.29 -12.51 4.43
C LYS A 112 8.43 -12.07 2.97
N VAL A 113 9.38 -12.65 2.24
CA VAL A 113 9.69 -12.27 0.86
C VAL A 113 8.51 -12.53 -0.08
N ALA A 114 7.87 -13.69 0.03
CA ALA A 114 6.73 -14.05 -0.82
C ALA A 114 5.51 -13.15 -0.54
N SER A 115 5.23 -12.88 0.74
CA SER A 115 4.15 -12.00 1.18
C SER A 115 4.36 -10.55 0.72
N LEU A 116 5.59 -10.03 0.82
CA LEU A 116 5.92 -8.69 0.32
C LEU A 116 5.82 -8.59 -1.20
N TRP A 117 6.28 -9.61 -1.95
CA TRP A 117 6.10 -9.65 -3.40
C TRP A 117 4.63 -9.69 -3.81
N ARG A 118 3.81 -10.46 -3.12
CA ARG A 118 2.37 -10.51 -3.37
C ARG A 118 1.73 -9.14 -3.15
N LEU A 119 2.02 -8.50 -2.01
CA LEU A 119 1.53 -7.16 -1.71
C LEU A 119 2.02 -6.15 -2.75
N ALA A 120 3.30 -6.17 -3.12
CA ALA A 120 3.86 -5.31 -4.16
C ALA A 120 3.13 -5.47 -5.50
N ASN A 121 2.87 -6.70 -5.94
CA ASN A 121 2.13 -6.93 -7.18
C ASN A 121 0.70 -6.36 -7.13
N THR A 122 0.04 -6.38 -5.97
CA THR A 122 -1.25 -5.70 -5.78
C THR A 122 -1.09 -4.18 -5.81
N LEU A 123 -0.15 -3.62 -5.04
CA LEU A 123 0.07 -2.17 -4.96
C LEU A 123 0.52 -1.56 -6.30
N ARG A 124 1.23 -2.31 -7.14
CA ARG A 124 1.62 -1.87 -8.49
C ARG A 124 0.41 -1.65 -9.42
N LEU A 125 -0.72 -2.30 -9.15
CA LEU A 125 -1.96 -2.13 -9.90
C LEU A 125 -2.81 -0.96 -9.38
N VAL A 126 -2.45 -0.39 -8.23
CA VAL A 126 -3.15 0.77 -7.66
C VAL A 126 -2.71 2.03 -8.42
N PRO A 127 -3.65 2.84 -8.93
CA PRO A 127 -3.32 4.09 -9.60
C PRO A 127 -2.45 5.01 -8.73
N PRO A 128 -1.49 5.78 -9.28
CA PRO A 128 -0.80 6.80 -8.50
C PRO A 128 -1.76 7.93 -8.03
N PRO A 129 -1.38 8.75 -7.03
CA PRO A 129 -0.14 8.67 -6.26
C PRO A 129 -0.22 7.65 -5.11
N LEU A 130 0.81 6.80 -5.00
CA LEU A 130 0.97 5.83 -3.92
C LEU A 130 2.42 5.80 -3.44
N LEU A 131 2.62 5.84 -2.13
CA LEU A 131 3.88 5.67 -1.45
C LEU A 131 3.82 4.45 -0.53
N TRP A 132 4.71 3.50 -0.73
CA TRP A 132 4.83 2.33 0.12
C TRP A 132 5.98 2.48 1.13
N ILE A 133 5.69 2.50 2.42
CA ILE A 133 6.69 2.55 3.48
C ILE A 133 6.85 1.16 4.07
N VAL A 134 8.04 0.59 3.93
CA VAL A 134 8.38 -0.73 4.48
C VAL A 134 9.38 -0.54 5.62
N ILE A 135 9.07 -1.13 6.76
CA ILE A 135 9.87 -1.06 7.97
C ILE A 135 10.40 -2.45 8.31
N GLU A 136 11.69 -2.55 8.60
CA GLU A 136 12.31 -3.81 9.02
C GLU A 136 13.56 -3.62 9.89
N SER A 137 14.03 -4.72 10.48
CA SER A 137 15.32 -4.75 11.18
C SER A 137 16.47 -4.45 10.23
N ASN A 138 17.45 -3.66 10.70
CA ASN A 138 18.66 -3.35 9.96
C ASN A 138 19.44 -4.60 9.48
N SER A 139 19.36 -5.72 10.21
CA SER A 139 20.00 -7.00 9.81
C SER A 139 19.47 -7.54 8.48
N ASP A 140 18.20 -7.30 8.21
CA ASP A 140 17.46 -7.89 7.09
C ASP A 140 17.43 -6.98 5.86
N SER A 141 17.74 -5.70 6.07
CA SER A 141 17.65 -4.62 5.09
C SER A 141 18.24 -4.94 3.71
N PRO A 142 19.44 -5.55 3.58
CA PRO A 142 20.05 -5.77 2.28
C PRO A 142 19.19 -6.64 1.34
N ALA A 143 18.53 -7.67 1.88
CA ALA A 143 17.74 -8.61 1.09
C ALA A 143 16.43 -7.97 0.59
N THR A 144 15.69 -7.32 1.49
CA THR A 144 14.44 -6.67 1.14
C THR A 144 14.68 -5.42 0.29
N ALA A 145 15.75 -4.65 0.52
CA ALA A 145 16.09 -3.50 -0.31
C ALA A 145 16.33 -3.91 -1.77
N LYS A 146 17.01 -5.05 -2.01
CA LYS A 146 17.19 -5.61 -3.35
C LYS A 146 15.84 -5.94 -4.00
N MET A 147 14.93 -6.55 -3.25
CA MET A 147 13.58 -6.88 -3.70
C MET A 147 12.76 -5.62 -4.03
N LEU A 148 12.70 -4.64 -3.14
CA LEU A 148 11.90 -3.43 -3.31
C LEU A 148 12.26 -2.66 -4.58
N ARG A 149 13.56 -2.57 -4.91
CA ARG A 149 14.05 -1.97 -6.17
C ARG A 149 13.49 -2.61 -7.43
N GLN A 150 13.10 -3.89 -7.37
CA GLN A 150 12.56 -4.63 -8.52
C GLN A 150 11.04 -4.47 -8.66
N THR A 151 10.36 -3.86 -7.68
CA THR A 151 8.89 -3.77 -7.69
C THR A 151 8.35 -2.68 -8.61
N GLY A 152 9.15 -1.62 -8.86
CA GLY A 152 8.73 -0.44 -9.63
C GLY A 152 7.76 0.48 -8.89
N ILE A 153 7.49 0.23 -7.59
CA ILE A 153 6.60 1.04 -6.76
C ILE A 153 7.42 2.15 -6.11
N MET A 154 6.84 3.34 -5.94
CA MET A 154 7.46 4.38 -5.12
C MET A 154 7.47 3.93 -3.65
N TYR A 155 8.66 3.75 -3.08
CA TYR A 155 8.80 3.26 -1.72
C TYR A 155 9.77 4.07 -0.88
N ARG A 156 9.58 4.02 0.44
CA ARG A 156 10.59 4.38 1.43
C ARG A 156 10.87 3.15 2.30
N HIS A 157 12.15 2.81 2.41
CA HIS A 157 12.60 1.68 3.20
C HIS A 157 13.28 2.19 4.46
N ILE A 158 12.69 1.94 5.62
CA ILE A 158 13.13 2.46 6.92
C ILE A 158 13.58 1.28 7.79
N THR A 159 14.70 1.43 8.50
CA THR A 159 15.27 0.37 9.32
C THR A 159 15.40 0.79 10.78
N TYR A 160 15.24 -0.16 11.70
CA TYR A 160 15.53 0.01 13.14
C TYR A 160 16.63 -0.96 13.61
N LYS A 161 17.19 -0.73 14.80
CA LYS A 161 18.33 -1.52 15.34
C LYS A 161 17.99 -2.25 16.64
N GLU A 162 16.89 -1.87 17.26
CA GLU A 162 16.38 -2.39 18.51
C GLU A 162 16.00 -3.87 18.35
N ASN A 163 16.30 -4.66 19.37
CA ASN A 163 15.95 -6.07 19.40
C ASN A 163 14.65 -6.27 20.16
N PHE A 164 13.76 -7.10 19.62
CA PHE A 164 12.48 -7.41 20.23
C PHE A 164 12.35 -8.92 20.42
N THR A 165 11.82 -9.30 21.58
CA THR A 165 11.43 -10.70 21.86
C THR A 165 9.94 -10.92 21.60
N ASP A 166 9.14 -9.88 21.79
CA ASP A 166 7.71 -9.87 21.51
C ASP A 166 7.42 -9.25 20.14
N ALA A 167 6.72 -10.00 19.30
CA ALA A 167 6.38 -9.59 17.94
C ALA A 167 5.36 -8.43 17.92
N ASP A 168 4.49 -8.34 18.93
CA ASP A 168 3.52 -7.25 19.01
C ASP A 168 4.20 -5.93 19.40
N ALA A 169 5.13 -5.96 20.37
CA ALA A 169 5.99 -4.83 20.71
C ALA A 169 6.87 -4.38 19.52
N GLU A 170 7.41 -5.33 18.75
CA GLU A 170 8.18 -5.03 17.54
C GLU A 170 7.32 -4.32 16.49
N ALA A 171 6.14 -4.85 16.18
CA ALA A 171 5.22 -4.25 15.23
C ALA A 171 4.74 -2.86 15.70
N TYR A 172 4.55 -2.67 17.00
CA TYR A 172 4.23 -1.39 17.61
C TYR A 172 5.33 -0.35 17.38
N HIS A 173 6.58 -0.71 17.70
CA HIS A 173 7.74 0.15 17.47
C HIS A 173 7.88 0.53 15.99
N GLN A 174 7.75 -0.44 15.08
CA GLN A 174 7.82 -0.20 13.64
C GLN A 174 6.78 0.80 13.14
N ARG A 175 5.55 0.74 13.66
CA ARG A 175 4.49 1.70 13.32
C ARG A 175 4.84 3.10 13.81
N ASN A 176 5.34 3.24 15.04
CA ASN A 176 5.81 4.53 15.55
C ASN A 176 6.96 5.11 14.72
N VAL A 177 7.95 4.29 14.34
CA VAL A 177 9.03 4.72 13.44
C VAL A 177 8.48 5.22 12.10
N ALA A 178 7.48 4.53 11.54
CA ALA A 178 6.83 4.93 10.29
C ALA A 178 6.05 6.24 10.44
N LEU A 179 5.28 6.40 11.52
CA LEU A 179 4.48 7.60 11.77
C LEU A 179 5.35 8.82 12.05
N ASN A 180 6.42 8.68 12.85
CA ASN A 180 7.40 9.74 13.08
C ASN A 180 8.04 10.20 11.76
N HIS A 181 8.28 9.27 10.84
CA HIS A 181 8.79 9.62 9.52
C HIS A 181 7.78 10.35 8.64
N VAL A 182 6.49 9.97 8.71
CA VAL A 182 5.39 10.68 8.04
C VAL A 182 5.24 12.09 8.59
N GLU A 183 5.25 12.24 9.92
CA GLU A 183 5.15 13.51 10.62
C GLU A 183 6.34 14.43 10.33
N HIS A 184 7.56 13.92 10.49
CA HIS A 184 8.80 14.69 10.28
C HIS A 184 8.89 15.27 8.86
N HIS A 185 8.50 14.49 7.86
CA HIS A 185 8.54 14.93 6.45
C HIS A 185 7.21 15.53 5.97
N ARG A 186 6.21 15.66 6.85
CA ARG A 186 4.86 16.15 6.54
C ARG A 186 4.29 15.53 5.27
N LEU A 187 4.38 14.21 5.17
CA LEU A 187 3.87 13.48 4.00
C LEU A 187 2.35 13.59 4.01
N ASN A 188 1.78 14.33 3.07
CA ASN A 188 0.34 14.51 2.93
C ASN A 188 -0.29 13.35 2.17
N GLY A 189 -1.44 12.86 2.62
CA GLY A 189 -2.09 11.67 2.09
C GLY A 189 -2.80 10.82 3.15
N ILE A 190 -3.46 9.77 2.69
CA ILE A 190 -4.18 8.79 3.51
C ILE A 190 -3.25 7.66 3.93
N VAL A 191 -3.07 7.51 5.24
CA VAL A 191 -2.23 6.47 5.85
C VAL A 191 -3.04 5.21 6.11
N HIS A 192 -2.57 4.08 5.59
CA HIS A 192 -3.17 2.76 5.81
C HIS A 192 -2.11 1.75 6.26
N PHE A 193 -2.37 1.04 7.36
CA PHE A 193 -1.48 -0.01 7.84
C PHE A 193 -1.81 -1.35 7.17
N ALA A 194 -0.98 -1.74 6.21
CA ALA A 194 -1.11 -2.98 5.47
C ALA A 194 -0.09 -4.02 5.93
N SER A 195 -0.57 -5.09 6.59
CA SER A 195 0.24 -6.29 6.79
C SER A 195 0.55 -6.95 5.45
N ALA A 196 1.75 -7.51 5.31
CA ALA A 196 2.13 -8.30 4.13
C ALA A 196 1.24 -9.55 3.91
N PHE A 197 0.44 -9.94 4.92
CA PHE A 197 -0.52 -11.05 4.85
C PHE A 197 -1.95 -10.61 4.47
N ASN A 198 -2.22 -9.31 4.40
CA ASN A 198 -3.54 -8.81 4.03
C ASN A 198 -3.78 -8.95 2.52
N ILE A 199 -5.00 -9.31 2.15
CA ILE A 199 -5.48 -9.47 0.79
C ILE A 199 -6.47 -8.34 0.51
N TYR A 200 -6.19 -7.58 -0.56
CA TYR A 200 -6.95 -6.39 -0.92
C TYR A 200 -7.57 -6.56 -2.32
N PRO A 201 -8.87 -6.27 -2.49
CA PRO A 201 -9.40 -5.95 -3.81
C PRO A 201 -8.87 -4.59 -4.26
N LEU A 202 -8.72 -4.35 -5.57
CA LEU A 202 -8.19 -3.05 -6.04
C LEU A 202 -9.10 -1.87 -5.69
N GLN A 203 -10.42 -2.09 -5.72
CA GLN A 203 -11.43 -1.08 -5.36
C GLN A 203 -11.23 -0.51 -3.96
N PHE A 204 -10.71 -1.31 -3.01
CA PHE A 204 -10.39 -0.85 -1.66
C PHE A 204 -9.54 0.42 -1.66
N PHE A 205 -8.52 0.48 -2.54
CA PHE A 205 -7.60 1.62 -2.60
C PHE A 205 -8.20 2.85 -3.27
N GLU A 206 -9.29 2.71 -4.01
CA GLU A 206 -10.05 3.86 -4.51
C GLU A 206 -10.97 4.38 -3.40
N ASP A 207 -11.67 3.48 -2.70
CA ASP A 207 -12.64 3.84 -1.67
C ASP A 207 -11.99 4.59 -0.49
N ILE A 208 -10.78 4.20 -0.06
CA ILE A 208 -10.10 4.87 1.06
C ILE A 208 -9.50 6.24 0.71
N ARG A 209 -9.45 6.65 -0.57
CA ARG A 209 -8.99 8.01 -0.93
C ARG A 209 -10.01 9.08 -0.64
N GLU A 210 -11.26 8.69 -0.38
CA GLU A 210 -12.34 9.62 -0.04
C GLU A 210 -12.43 9.89 1.48
N ILE A 211 -11.40 9.49 2.23
CA ILE A 211 -11.32 9.69 3.68
C ILE A 211 -10.88 11.12 3.97
N GLU A 212 -11.73 11.88 4.64
CA GLU A 212 -11.35 13.25 5.04
C GLU A 212 -10.46 13.24 6.28
N VAL A 213 -10.85 12.50 7.33
CA VAL A 213 -10.14 12.43 8.62
C VAL A 213 -9.81 11.00 9.01
N PHE A 214 -10.84 10.19 9.25
CA PHE A 214 -10.75 8.78 9.58
C PHE A 214 -11.75 8.00 8.75
N GLY A 215 -11.36 6.82 8.29
CA GLY A 215 -12.26 5.86 7.66
C GLY A 215 -12.06 4.48 8.26
N ALA A 216 -13.14 3.72 8.38
CA ALA A 216 -13.13 2.38 8.95
C ALA A 216 -14.01 1.42 8.14
N TRP A 217 -13.65 0.14 8.16
CA TRP A 217 -14.33 -0.89 7.38
C TRP A 217 -14.29 -2.27 8.07
N PRO A 218 -15.23 -3.16 7.71
CA PRO A 218 -15.17 -4.55 8.14
C PRO A 218 -13.98 -5.30 7.53
N VAL A 219 -13.26 -6.04 8.37
CA VAL A 219 -12.14 -6.91 8.03
C VAL A 219 -12.45 -8.35 8.39
N ALA A 220 -12.07 -9.29 7.54
CA ALA A 220 -12.21 -10.72 7.85
C ALA A 220 -10.85 -11.34 8.14
N MET A 221 -10.67 -11.88 9.33
CA MET A 221 -9.49 -12.65 9.72
C MET A 221 -9.77 -14.14 9.52
N VAL A 222 -9.01 -14.75 8.62
CA VAL A 222 -9.18 -16.14 8.22
C VAL A 222 -8.03 -16.98 8.77
N SER A 223 -8.35 -17.97 9.59
CA SER A 223 -7.40 -18.98 10.06
C SER A 223 -7.74 -20.33 9.46
N VAL A 224 -6.94 -20.75 8.47
CA VAL A 224 -7.14 -22.01 7.76
C VAL A 224 -6.93 -23.21 8.69
N SER A 225 -5.88 -23.18 9.52
CA SER A 225 -5.57 -24.29 10.43
C SER A 225 -6.66 -24.52 11.47
N ARG A 226 -7.30 -23.44 11.94
CA ARG A 226 -8.39 -23.49 12.92
C ARG A 226 -9.77 -23.57 12.29
N LYS A 227 -9.88 -23.57 10.95
CA LYS A 227 -11.14 -23.47 10.20
C LYS A 227 -12.07 -22.38 10.76
N ARG A 228 -11.48 -21.21 11.04
CA ARG A 228 -12.11 -20.13 11.80
C ARG A 228 -12.07 -18.84 11.00
N ILE A 229 -13.20 -18.13 10.99
CA ILE A 229 -13.31 -16.79 10.40
C ILE A 229 -13.82 -15.85 11.48
N VAL A 230 -13.12 -14.76 11.72
CA VAL A 230 -13.56 -13.68 12.62
C VAL A 230 -13.73 -12.43 11.78
N VAL A 231 -14.88 -11.79 11.87
CA VAL A 231 -15.14 -10.50 11.22
C VAL A 231 -15.10 -9.42 12.29
N GLU A 232 -14.23 -8.44 12.10
CA GLU A 232 -14.09 -7.27 12.98
C GLU A 232 -14.38 -6.02 12.19
N GLY A 233 -15.08 -5.05 12.79
CA GLY A 233 -15.35 -3.80 12.08
C GLY A 233 -16.36 -2.90 12.78
N PRO A 234 -16.64 -1.74 12.16
CA PRO A 234 -17.64 -0.81 12.66
C PRO A 234 -19.06 -1.35 12.46
N ILE A 235 -19.94 -1.05 13.41
CA ILE A 235 -21.39 -1.17 13.28
C ILE A 235 -21.91 0.17 12.78
N CYS A 236 -22.75 0.14 11.75
CA CYS A 236 -23.18 1.35 11.07
C CYS A 236 -24.71 1.50 11.12
N SER A 237 -25.17 2.70 11.48
CA SER A 237 -26.58 3.08 11.47
C SER A 237 -26.74 4.35 10.65
N SER A 238 -27.54 4.30 9.59
CA SER A 238 -27.74 5.44 8.67
C SER A 238 -26.43 6.07 8.18
N SER A 239 -25.46 5.21 7.86
CA SER A 239 -24.11 5.59 7.40
C SER A 239 -23.19 6.31 8.37
N LYS A 240 -23.51 6.24 9.66
CA LYS A 240 -22.62 6.65 10.75
C LYS A 240 -22.16 5.44 11.54
N VAL A 241 -20.91 5.45 11.98
CA VAL A 241 -20.39 4.43 12.90
C VAL A 241 -21.02 4.67 14.28
N VAL A 242 -21.57 3.62 14.89
CA VAL A 242 -22.23 3.65 16.20
C VAL A 242 -21.59 2.70 17.22
N GLY A 243 -20.52 2.03 16.82
CA GLY A 243 -19.74 1.13 17.68
C GLY A 243 -18.93 0.14 16.87
N TRP A 244 -18.37 -0.86 17.56
CA TRP A 244 -17.50 -1.88 16.99
C TRP A 244 -17.94 -3.29 17.38
N GLU A 245 -17.83 -4.22 16.44
CA GLU A 245 -18.16 -5.63 16.65
C GLU A 245 -17.02 -6.55 16.23
N SER A 246 -16.89 -7.67 16.96
CA SER A 246 -16.05 -8.81 16.59
C SER A 246 -16.92 -10.08 16.62
N LYS A 247 -17.26 -10.59 15.44
CA LYS A 247 -18.13 -11.74 15.25
C LYS A 247 -17.36 -12.94 14.76
N GLU A 248 -17.43 -14.03 15.50
CA GLU A 248 -16.86 -15.30 15.09
C GLU A 248 -17.86 -16.13 14.29
N LEU A 249 -17.46 -16.52 13.08
CA LEU A 249 -18.23 -17.37 12.17
C LEU A 249 -17.68 -18.80 12.28
N CYS A 250 -18.47 -19.68 12.92
CA CYS A 250 -18.19 -21.10 13.02
C CYS A 250 -19.02 -21.89 11.99
N ASN A 251 -18.45 -22.95 11.40
CA ASN A 251 -19.09 -23.81 10.39
C ASN A 251 -20.40 -24.49 10.83
N ASN A 252 -20.78 -24.44 12.12
CA ASN A 252 -21.99 -25.10 12.65
C ASN A 252 -23.21 -24.16 12.80
N GLY A 253 -23.23 -23.00 12.13
CA GLY A 253 -24.41 -22.13 12.06
C GLY A 253 -24.71 -21.32 13.33
N THR A 254 -24.02 -21.58 14.45
CA THR A 254 -24.04 -20.72 15.63
C THR A 254 -22.93 -19.69 15.52
N ALA A 255 -23.30 -18.47 15.13
CA ALA A 255 -22.45 -17.32 15.32
C ALA A 255 -22.36 -17.02 16.82
N ALA A 256 -21.21 -17.28 17.42
CA ALA A 256 -20.95 -16.79 18.77
C ALA A 256 -20.65 -15.29 18.65
N SER A 257 -21.68 -14.46 18.86
CA SER A 257 -21.49 -13.03 19.04
C SER A 257 -20.76 -12.85 20.36
N ARG A 258 -19.51 -12.41 20.32
CA ARG A 258 -18.92 -11.82 21.52
C ARG A 258 -19.59 -10.44 21.65
N ASN A 259 -20.14 -10.13 22.84
CA ASN A 259 -21.00 -8.98 23.06
C ASN A 259 -20.47 -7.71 22.38
N PRO A 260 -21.36 -6.83 21.87
CA PRO A 260 -20.97 -5.53 21.32
C PRO A 260 -20.06 -4.82 22.33
N ILE A 261 -18.97 -4.25 21.84
CA ILE A 261 -18.05 -3.47 22.68
C ILE A 261 -18.76 -2.14 22.95
N SER A 262 -19.69 -2.14 23.90
CA SER A 262 -20.48 -0.96 24.25
C SER A 262 -19.67 -0.03 25.14
N THR A 263 -19.39 1.17 24.66
CA THR A 263 -19.07 2.35 25.49
C THR A 263 -20.36 2.89 26.08
N SER A 264 -20.83 2.31 27.18
CA SER A 264 -21.88 2.93 27.98
C SER A 264 -21.53 2.78 29.46
N GLU A 265 -21.15 3.90 30.08
CA GLU A 265 -21.11 4.04 31.52
C GLU A 265 -22.52 3.80 32.07
N SER A 266 -22.72 2.64 32.67
CA SER A 266 -23.80 2.43 33.63
C SER A 266 -23.15 2.05 34.94
N GLY A 267 -23.33 2.92 35.93
CA GLY A 267 -22.69 2.85 37.24
C GLY A 267 -22.88 1.50 37.92
N ASN A 268 -21.77 0.95 38.38
CA ASN A 268 -21.56 0.59 39.78
C ASN A 268 -20.08 0.28 39.98
N GLY A 269 -19.49 0.89 41.00
CA GLY A 269 -18.05 0.90 41.23
C GLY A 269 -17.46 -0.48 41.51
N THR A 270 -16.77 -1.01 40.51
CA THR A 270 -15.55 -1.82 40.67
C THR A 270 -14.63 -1.47 39.51
N THR A 271 -13.51 -0.81 39.81
CA THR A 271 -12.51 -0.35 38.83
C THR A 271 -11.70 -1.53 38.30
N GLU A 272 -12.34 -2.42 37.54
CA GLU A 272 -11.62 -3.26 36.58
C GLU A 272 -11.37 -2.39 35.34
N SER A 273 -10.09 -2.07 35.10
CA SER A 273 -9.62 -1.39 33.89
C SER A 273 -10.01 -2.23 32.66
N ARG A 274 -11.21 -1.96 32.12
CA ARG A 274 -11.70 -2.55 30.88
C ARG A 274 -10.84 -2.00 29.74
N LEU A 275 -10.03 -2.88 29.13
CA LEU A 275 -9.16 -2.54 28.00
C LEU A 275 -9.99 -1.86 26.90
N PRO A 276 -9.55 -0.70 26.37
CA PRO A 276 -10.25 -0.01 25.30
C PRO A 276 -10.41 -0.93 24.07
N ALA A 277 -11.50 -0.72 23.31
CA ALA A 277 -11.81 -1.47 22.10
C ALA A 277 -10.56 -1.58 21.21
N ARG A 278 -10.00 -2.79 21.07
CA ARG A 278 -8.82 -3.01 20.22
C ARG A 278 -9.28 -3.14 18.77
N ILE A 279 -9.48 -2.00 18.11
CA ILE A 279 -9.70 -1.97 16.67
C ILE A 279 -8.47 -2.57 15.99
N ASN A 280 -8.70 -3.48 15.05
CA ASN A 280 -7.64 -4.03 14.22
C ASN A 280 -6.94 -2.89 13.46
N ILE A 281 -5.61 -2.83 13.52
CA ILE A 281 -4.82 -1.75 12.93
C ILE A 281 -5.01 -1.62 11.40
N SER A 282 -5.42 -2.69 10.73
CA SER A 282 -5.71 -2.70 9.28
C SER A 282 -7.19 -2.44 8.96
N ALA A 283 -8.04 -2.20 9.96
CA ALA A 283 -9.47 -1.93 9.80
C ALA A 283 -9.81 -0.44 9.68
N PHE A 284 -8.80 0.44 9.69
CA PHE A 284 -9.00 1.87 9.51
C PHE A 284 -7.82 2.51 8.74
N ALA A 285 -8.09 3.68 8.19
CA ALA A 285 -7.09 4.59 7.64
C ALA A 285 -7.42 6.03 8.06
N PHE A 286 -6.44 6.91 7.92
CA PHE A 286 -6.58 8.29 8.39
C PHE A 286 -5.78 9.28 7.55
N ASN A 287 -6.20 10.53 7.57
CA ASN A 287 -5.48 11.61 6.93
C ASN A 287 -4.23 11.97 7.74
N SER A 288 -3.05 11.84 7.12
CA SER A 288 -1.74 12.10 7.75
C SER A 288 -1.61 13.49 8.38
N SER A 289 -2.37 14.50 7.92
CA SER A 289 -2.34 15.85 8.49
C SER A 289 -2.70 15.88 9.97
N ILE A 290 -3.40 14.88 10.50
CA ILE A 290 -3.64 14.78 11.95
C ILE A 290 -2.36 14.70 12.79
N LEU A 291 -1.26 14.22 12.21
CA LEU A 291 0.02 14.06 12.90
C LEU A 291 0.80 15.38 12.97
N TRP A 292 0.70 16.24 11.95
CA TRP A 292 1.58 17.40 11.78
C TRP A 292 0.87 18.74 11.61
N ASP A 293 -0.47 18.75 11.50
CA ASP A 293 -1.36 19.91 11.47
C ASP A 293 -2.61 19.66 12.32
N PRO A 294 -2.47 19.55 13.66
CA PRO A 294 -3.58 19.24 14.56
C PRO A 294 -4.61 20.38 14.67
N GLU A 295 -4.20 21.61 14.40
CA GLU A 295 -5.05 22.81 14.48
C GLU A 295 -6.18 22.77 13.44
N ARG A 296 -5.88 22.25 12.24
CA ARG A 296 -6.88 21.97 11.19
C ARG A 296 -8.05 21.10 11.70
N TRP A 297 -7.79 20.25 12.67
CA TRP A 297 -8.75 19.30 13.22
C TRP A 297 -9.32 19.73 14.58
N GLY A 298 -9.11 20.99 14.97
CA GLY A 298 -9.61 21.55 16.22
C GLY A 298 -8.93 20.98 17.46
N ARG A 299 -7.70 20.43 17.32
CA ARG A 299 -6.92 19.89 18.43
C ARG A 299 -5.76 20.85 18.74
N PRO A 300 -5.64 21.36 19.98
CA PRO A 300 -4.53 22.21 20.35
C PRO A 300 -3.21 21.41 20.24
N SER A 301 -2.20 22.04 19.65
CA SER A 301 -0.83 21.56 19.43
C SER A 301 -0.05 21.23 20.72
N SER A 302 -0.70 21.29 21.88
CA SER A 302 -0.12 21.17 23.23
C SER A 302 -0.31 19.80 23.89
N ILE A 303 -0.70 18.74 23.17
CA ILE A 303 -0.69 17.38 23.73
C ILE A 303 0.77 16.92 23.80
N PRO A 304 1.39 16.86 25.00
CA PRO A 304 2.79 16.53 25.12
C PRO A 304 2.91 14.99 25.16
N ASP A 305 2.87 14.35 23.99
CA ASP A 305 3.36 12.96 23.77
C ASP A 305 3.11 12.39 22.36
N SER A 306 2.48 13.13 21.43
CA SER A 306 2.13 12.61 20.09
C SER A 306 3.33 12.12 19.27
N SER A 307 4.54 12.67 19.50
CA SER A 307 5.77 12.29 18.79
C SER A 307 6.53 11.13 19.44
N GLN A 308 6.26 10.81 20.71
CA GLN A 308 6.86 9.63 21.36
C GLN A 308 6.04 8.37 21.10
N ASP A 309 4.71 8.50 21.02
CA ASP A 309 3.81 7.35 20.84
C ASP A 309 2.64 7.63 19.87
N SER A 310 2.99 7.97 18.61
CA SER A 310 2.03 8.37 17.58
C SER A 310 0.97 7.30 17.29
N ILE A 311 1.31 6.02 17.39
CA ILE A 311 0.37 4.91 17.16
C ILE A 311 -0.71 4.87 18.24
N ARG A 312 -0.33 5.12 19.51
CA ARG A 312 -1.30 5.24 20.61
C ARG A 312 -2.22 6.42 20.38
N PHE A 313 -1.66 7.56 19.99
CA PHE A 313 -2.42 8.76 19.66
C PHE A 313 -3.44 8.48 18.55
N VAL A 314 -3.03 7.86 17.44
CA VAL A 314 -3.93 7.52 16.33
C VAL A 314 -5.04 6.57 16.79
N HIS A 315 -4.71 5.54 17.57
CA HIS A 315 -5.73 4.62 18.11
C HIS A 315 -6.75 5.32 19.01
N GLN A 316 -6.30 6.24 19.87
CA GLN A 316 -7.18 7.03 20.72
C GLN A 316 -8.04 7.98 19.89
N ALA A 317 -7.44 8.67 18.91
CA ALA A 317 -8.12 9.61 18.03
C ALA A 317 -9.25 8.97 17.23
N VAL A 318 -9.07 7.72 16.76
CA VAL A 318 -10.15 6.95 16.10
C VAL A 318 -11.31 6.69 17.06
N LEU A 319 -11.04 6.44 18.35
CA LEU A 319 -12.06 6.04 19.33
C LEU A 319 -12.75 7.22 20.02
N GLU A 320 -12.17 8.43 19.97
CA GLU A 320 -12.70 9.62 20.64
C GLU A 320 -14.06 10.08 20.10
N ASP A 321 -14.26 9.99 18.78
CA ASP A 321 -15.48 10.45 18.12
C ASP A 321 -15.84 9.56 16.93
N GLU A 322 -16.56 8.47 17.22
CA GLU A 322 -17.02 7.52 16.21
C GLU A 322 -17.89 8.18 15.12
N SER A 323 -18.57 9.28 15.45
CA SER A 323 -19.44 9.98 14.50
C SER A 323 -18.66 10.70 13.39
N LYS A 324 -17.37 10.97 13.61
CA LYS A 324 -16.45 11.55 12.62
C LYS A 324 -15.76 10.51 11.74
N ILE A 325 -15.96 9.22 12.01
CA ILE A 325 -15.39 8.14 11.21
C ILE A 325 -16.29 7.89 10.01
N ARG A 326 -15.69 7.94 8.82
CA ARG A 326 -16.35 7.51 7.59
C ARG A 326 -16.42 5.98 7.54
N ALA A 327 -17.63 5.43 7.51
CA ALA A 327 -17.88 4.02 7.24
C ALA A 327 -17.60 3.69 5.75
N ILE A 328 -16.85 2.61 5.49
CA ILE A 328 -16.56 2.13 4.14
C ILE A 328 -16.84 0.61 4.03
N PRO A 329 -17.78 0.15 3.18
CA PRO A 329 -18.81 0.96 2.53
C PRO A 329 -19.70 1.66 3.56
N SER A 330 -20.50 2.63 3.12
CA SER A 330 -21.32 3.48 4.00
C SER A 330 -22.34 2.70 4.85
N ASP A 331 -22.66 1.46 4.53
CA ASP A 331 -23.56 0.59 5.30
C ASP A 331 -22.82 -0.49 6.10
N CYS A 332 -21.48 -0.55 6.01
CA CYS A 332 -20.63 -1.54 6.66
C CYS A 332 -21.03 -3.00 6.35
N SER A 333 -21.73 -3.22 5.22
CA SER A 333 -22.29 -4.53 4.87
C SER A 333 -21.28 -5.47 4.22
N LYS A 334 -20.13 -4.93 3.78
CA LYS A 334 -19.14 -5.66 2.97
C LYS A 334 -17.79 -5.74 3.67
N ILE A 335 -17.19 -6.93 3.60
CA ILE A 335 -15.79 -7.15 3.97
C ILE A 335 -14.91 -6.50 2.91
N MET A 336 -14.07 -5.57 3.33
CA MET A 336 -13.22 -4.78 2.42
C MET A 336 -11.82 -5.38 2.23
N MET A 337 -11.36 -6.19 3.19
CA MET A 337 -10.07 -6.88 3.13
C MET A 337 -10.09 -8.17 3.96
N TRP A 338 -9.16 -9.08 3.64
CA TRP A 338 -8.97 -10.33 4.37
C TRP A 338 -7.57 -10.44 4.94
N HIS A 339 -7.47 -10.73 6.23
CA HIS A 339 -6.21 -11.03 6.90
C HIS A 339 -6.04 -12.55 6.94
N LEU A 340 -5.05 -13.07 6.21
CA LEU A 340 -4.75 -14.49 6.22
C LEU A 340 -3.78 -14.84 7.35
N HIS A 341 -4.26 -15.53 8.37
CA HIS A 341 -3.41 -16.03 9.43
C HIS A 341 -2.72 -17.32 8.98
N ILE A 342 -1.45 -17.20 8.57
CA ILE A 342 -0.59 -18.34 8.26
C ILE A 342 0.19 -18.72 9.51
N GLN A 343 -0.06 -19.93 10.02
CA GLN A 343 0.62 -20.42 11.21
C GLN A 343 2.11 -20.64 10.93
N ARG A 344 2.96 -20.04 11.76
CA ARG A 344 4.41 -20.31 11.74
C ARG A 344 4.63 -21.76 12.16
N ARG A 345 5.26 -22.59 11.32
CA ARG A 345 5.75 -23.89 11.77
C ARG A 345 6.89 -23.63 12.74
N THR A 346 6.67 -23.88 14.03
CA THR A 346 7.77 -24.03 14.99
C THR A 346 8.46 -25.34 14.66
N SER A 347 9.68 -25.28 14.13
CA SER A 347 10.56 -26.43 14.11
C SER A 347 10.86 -26.81 15.56
N HIS A 348 10.35 -27.96 15.99
CA HIS A 348 10.77 -28.61 17.23
C HIS A 348 12.14 -29.24 17.06
#